data_AF-A0A0C2G0H3-F1
#
_entry.id   AF-A0A0C2G0H3-F1
#
_cell.length_a   1.000
_cell.length_b   1.000
_cell.length_c   1.000
_cell.angle_alpha   90.00
_cell.angle_beta   90.00
_cell.angle_gamma   90.00
#
_symmetry.space_group_name_H-M   'P 1'
#
loop_
_entity.id
_entity.type
_entity.pdbx_description
1 polymer ?
#
loop_
_entity_poly.entity_id
_entity_poly.type
_entity_poly.pdbx_seq_one_letter_code
_entity_poly.pdbx_strand_id
1 'polypeptide(L)'
;MPPGSLRVVYEDTQLSDAIAPQRMVEHYCNRSVDAVMGMAYVYALAPVARMSAFWFGGVPVFTTTGLVDELGDRKEFPLLTRMMGTYKTLANLMYEIARSQGWHHFYFIFNDEAGIEGGKGLPRSECYFSLYAIRNRIQKERDIIWHVDMFSTKNATRRKYADLLKKVSMSSNSEFSRSYASFYGFFSLFCSRKVSGSVELLSRGYVSTSQHPLCERIS
;
A
#
# COMPACT_ATOMS: atom_id res chain seq x y z
N MET A 1 -9.85 32.68 -12.52
CA MET A 1 -10.64 32.64 -11.27
C MET A 1 -10.47 33.98 -10.56
N PRO A 2 -11.54 34.62 -10.06
CA PRO A 2 -11.43 35.84 -9.26
C PRO A 2 -10.65 35.58 -7.96
N PRO A 3 -9.92 36.57 -7.40
CA PRO A 3 -9.31 36.45 -6.08
C PRO A 3 -10.37 36.11 -5.01
N GLY A 4 -10.06 35.18 -4.10
CA GLY A 4 -10.97 34.75 -3.03
C GLY A 4 -12.04 33.71 -3.44
N SER A 5 -12.03 33.25 -4.69
CA SER A 5 -12.99 32.23 -5.19
C SER A 5 -12.70 30.81 -4.71
N LEU A 6 -11.52 30.54 -4.15
CA LEU A 6 -11.14 29.25 -3.58
C LEU A 6 -10.75 29.45 -2.11
N ARG A 7 -11.42 28.74 -1.21
CA ARG A 7 -11.07 28.66 0.21
C ARG A 7 -10.74 27.22 0.56
N VAL A 8 -9.52 27.00 1.04
CA VAL A 8 -9.06 25.67 1.47
C VAL A 8 -9.14 25.60 2.99
N VAL A 9 -9.79 24.55 3.50
CA VAL A 9 -9.84 24.23 4.93
C VAL A 9 -9.09 22.91 5.12
N TYR A 10 -8.14 22.89 6.06
CA TYR A 10 -7.34 21.72 6.38
C TYR A 10 -7.76 21.17 7.74
N GLU A 11 -7.94 19.86 7.83
CA GLU A 11 -8.27 19.15 9.06
C GLU A 11 -7.37 17.91 9.19
N ASP A 12 -6.74 17.76 10.36
CA ASP A 12 -5.99 16.55 10.69
C ASP A 12 -6.93 15.51 11.30
N THR A 13 -7.05 14.38 10.63
CA THR A 13 -7.93 13.26 11.01
C THR A 13 -7.19 12.17 11.77
N GLN A 14 -5.87 12.28 11.94
CA GLN A 14 -5.01 11.33 12.66
C GLN A 14 -5.15 9.87 12.18
N LEU A 15 -5.47 9.68 10.88
CA LEU A 15 -5.80 8.37 10.29
C LEU A 15 -6.89 7.61 11.07
N SER A 16 -7.84 8.33 11.67
CA SER A 16 -8.98 7.72 12.34
C SER A 16 -10.15 7.53 11.38
N ASP A 17 -10.74 6.34 11.42
CA ASP A 17 -11.96 5.95 10.72
C ASP A 17 -13.24 6.60 11.29
N ALA A 18 -13.19 7.11 12.53
CA ALA A 18 -14.31 7.79 13.18
C ALA A 18 -14.23 9.33 13.11
N ILE A 19 -13.03 9.90 13.31
CA ILE A 19 -12.86 11.36 13.37
C ILE A 19 -13.10 11.98 11.99
N ALA A 20 -12.55 11.40 10.92
CA ALA A 20 -12.65 12.00 9.59
C ALA A 20 -14.10 12.10 9.10
N PRO A 21 -14.95 11.05 9.18
CA PRO A 21 -16.34 11.18 8.77
C PRO A 21 -17.11 12.16 9.66
N GLN A 22 -16.85 12.17 10.97
CA GLN A 22 -17.51 13.11 11.88
C GLN A 22 -17.23 14.56 11.50
N ARG A 23 -15.95 14.94 11.34
CA ARG A 23 -15.55 16.30 10.95
C ARG A 23 -16.14 16.69 9.60
N MET A 24 -16.23 15.74 8.67
CA MET A 24 -16.83 16.02 7.37
C MET A 24 -18.33 16.30 7.47
N VAL A 25 -19.05 15.57 8.33
CA VAL A 25 -20.47 15.86 8.62
C VAL A 25 -20.63 17.24 9.26
N GLU A 26 -19.74 17.63 10.17
CA GLU A 26 -19.76 18.98 10.77
C GLU A 26 -19.57 20.08 9.70
N HIS A 27 -18.60 19.92 8.79
CA HIS A 27 -18.39 20.85 7.68
C HIS A 27 -19.58 20.92 6.71
N TYR A 28 -20.19 19.77 6.44
CA TYR A 28 -21.40 19.70 5.62
C TYR A 28 -22.57 20.46 6.28
N CYS A 29 -22.82 20.20 7.58
CA CYS A 29 -23.85 20.89 8.35
C CYS A 29 -23.62 22.41 8.42
N ASN A 30 -22.36 22.83 8.53
CA ASN A 30 -21.96 24.23 8.53
C ASN A 30 -21.94 24.87 7.13
N ARG A 31 -22.33 24.14 6.08
CA ARG A 31 -22.31 24.58 4.67
C ARG A 31 -20.95 25.15 4.25
N SER A 32 -19.87 24.56 4.77
CA SER A 32 -18.50 25.02 4.52
C SER A 32 -17.75 24.18 3.49
N VAL A 33 -18.40 23.16 2.91
CA VAL A 33 -17.80 22.20 1.96
C VAL A 33 -18.57 22.18 0.65
N ASP A 34 -17.88 22.53 -0.43
CA ASP A 34 -18.36 22.39 -1.81
C ASP A 34 -17.70 21.20 -2.53
N ALA A 35 -16.51 20.79 -2.08
CA ALA A 35 -15.76 19.64 -2.56
C ALA A 35 -14.86 19.10 -1.45
N VAL A 36 -14.62 17.79 -1.45
CA VAL A 36 -13.70 17.13 -0.51
C VAL A 36 -12.46 16.70 -1.26
N MET A 37 -11.27 16.96 -0.71
CA MET A 37 -10.00 16.56 -1.31
C MET A 37 -9.07 15.91 -0.29
N GLY A 38 -8.26 14.97 -0.75
CA GLY A 38 -7.04 14.55 -0.04
C GLY A 38 -7.25 13.60 1.14
N MET A 39 -8.43 12.97 1.27
CA MET A 39 -8.60 11.93 2.28
C MET A 39 -7.68 10.74 2.01
N ALA A 40 -6.75 10.52 2.95
CA ALA A 40 -5.63 9.60 2.78
C ALA A 40 -5.84 8.20 3.36
N TYR A 41 -6.87 8.03 4.19
CA TYR A 41 -7.13 6.79 4.88
C TYR A 41 -8.39 6.14 4.31
N VAL A 42 -8.25 4.94 3.74
CA VAL A 42 -9.31 4.31 2.95
C VAL A 42 -10.57 3.99 3.77
N TYR A 43 -10.39 3.66 5.05
CA TYR A 43 -11.50 3.38 5.98
C TYR A 43 -12.33 4.62 6.33
N ALA A 44 -11.71 5.80 6.34
CA ALA A 44 -12.40 7.08 6.48
C ALA A 44 -12.99 7.57 5.14
N LEU A 45 -12.25 7.35 4.05
CA LEU A 45 -12.64 7.78 2.70
C LEU A 45 -13.92 7.10 2.23
N ALA A 46 -14.04 5.78 2.41
CA ALA A 46 -15.19 5.00 1.93
C ALA A 46 -16.54 5.51 2.49
N PRO A 47 -16.75 5.68 3.81
CA PRO A 47 -18.02 6.18 4.33
C PRO A 47 -18.32 7.60 3.87
N VAL A 48 -17.33 8.50 3.85
CA VAL A 48 -17.52 9.88 3.37
C VAL A 48 -17.90 9.89 1.88
N ALA A 49 -17.23 9.09 1.04
CA ALA A 49 -17.55 8.99 -0.37
C ALA A 49 -18.97 8.45 -0.61
N ARG A 50 -19.43 7.46 0.16
CA ARG A 50 -20.82 6.97 0.09
C ARG A 50 -21.81 8.06 0.51
N MET A 51 -21.56 8.75 1.61
CA MET A 51 -22.44 9.80 2.13
C MET A 51 -22.51 11.01 1.20
N SER A 52 -21.40 11.36 0.55
CA SER A 52 -21.29 12.54 -0.32
C SER A 52 -22.28 12.55 -1.48
N ALA A 53 -22.69 11.36 -1.94
CA ALA A 53 -23.71 11.19 -2.97
C ALA A 53 -25.12 11.58 -2.51
N PHE A 54 -25.38 11.53 -1.21
CA PHE A 54 -26.67 11.85 -0.59
C PHE A 54 -26.74 13.28 -0.02
N TRP A 55 -25.64 14.03 -0.05
CA TRP A 55 -25.62 15.42 0.37
C TRP A 55 -26.33 16.33 -0.65
N PHE A 56 -26.79 17.50 -0.20
CA PHE A 56 -27.55 18.44 -1.05
C PHE A 56 -26.79 18.77 -2.34
N GLY A 57 -27.30 18.28 -3.48
CA GLY A 57 -26.68 18.48 -4.81
C GLY A 57 -25.50 17.56 -5.12
N GLY A 58 -25.09 16.71 -4.18
CA GLY A 58 -23.91 15.85 -4.29
C GLY A 58 -22.61 16.63 -4.12
N VAL A 59 -21.72 16.15 -3.24
CA VAL A 59 -20.40 16.76 -3.05
C VAL A 59 -19.33 15.86 -3.67
N PRO A 60 -18.54 16.36 -4.64
CA PRO A 60 -17.49 15.57 -5.26
C PRO A 60 -16.36 15.31 -4.26
N VAL A 61 -15.84 14.08 -4.27
CA VAL A 61 -14.73 13.65 -3.41
C VAL A 61 -13.54 13.28 -4.28
N PHE A 62 -12.39 13.93 -4.05
CA PHE A 62 -11.15 13.69 -4.77
C PHE A 62 -10.11 13.07 -3.84
N THR A 63 -9.45 12.01 -4.28
CA THR A 63 -8.35 11.39 -3.53
C THR A 63 -7.16 11.10 -4.44
N THR A 64 -5.95 11.25 -3.89
CA THR A 64 -4.68 10.86 -4.52
C THR A 64 -4.14 9.53 -3.99
N THR A 65 -4.72 9.01 -2.92
CA THR A 65 -4.13 7.98 -2.06
C THR A 65 -5.05 6.78 -1.85
N GLY A 66 -6.32 6.86 -2.27
CA GLY A 66 -7.25 5.73 -2.33
C GLY A 66 -6.95 4.76 -3.47
N LEU A 67 -5.83 4.04 -3.40
CA LEU A 67 -5.34 3.15 -4.47
C LEU A 67 -6.00 1.76 -4.48
N VAL A 68 -6.84 1.48 -3.48
CA VAL A 68 -7.64 0.26 -3.32
C VAL A 68 -8.61 0.11 -4.50
N ASP A 69 -8.72 -1.09 -5.06
CA ASP A 69 -9.44 -1.32 -6.31
C ASP A 69 -10.96 -1.19 -6.14
N GLU A 70 -11.46 -1.60 -4.98
CA GLU A 70 -12.85 -1.59 -4.54
C GLU A 70 -13.44 -0.17 -4.55
N LEU A 71 -12.62 0.87 -4.31
CA LEU A 71 -13.03 2.27 -4.43
C LEU A 71 -13.33 2.70 -5.89
N GLY A 72 -13.11 1.82 -6.87
CA GLY A 72 -13.44 2.04 -8.27
C GLY A 72 -14.90 1.74 -8.63
N ASP A 73 -15.69 1.14 -7.75
CA ASP A 73 -17.10 0.84 -8.05
C ASP A 73 -17.94 2.12 -8.08
N ARG A 74 -18.40 2.50 -9.28
CA ARG A 74 -19.22 3.70 -9.51
C ARG A 74 -20.64 3.56 -8.96
N LYS A 75 -21.13 2.34 -8.72
CA LYS A 75 -22.43 2.11 -8.08
C LYS A 75 -22.38 2.50 -6.61
N GLU A 76 -21.26 2.20 -5.94
CA GLU A 76 -21.05 2.48 -4.52
C GLU A 76 -20.45 3.88 -4.29
N PHE A 77 -19.58 4.34 -5.19
CA PHE A 77 -18.85 5.60 -5.09
C PHE A 77 -19.04 6.48 -6.34
N PRO A 78 -20.25 7.00 -6.61
CA PRO A 78 -20.54 7.73 -7.85
C PRO A 78 -19.75 9.05 -7.97
N LEU A 79 -19.57 9.77 -6.85
CA LEU A 79 -18.91 11.09 -6.80
C LEU A 79 -17.42 11.02 -6.41
N LEU A 80 -16.86 9.81 -6.28
CA LEU A 80 -15.46 9.62 -5.97
C LEU A 80 -14.61 9.68 -7.25
N THR A 81 -13.65 10.59 -7.27
CA THR A 81 -12.64 10.70 -8.32
C THR A 81 -11.26 10.45 -7.74
N ARG A 82 -10.59 9.44 -8.28
CA ARG A 82 -9.20 9.12 -7.94
C ARG A 82 -8.28 9.80 -8.95
N MET A 83 -7.30 10.54 -8.45
CA MET A 83 -6.30 11.21 -9.29
C MET A 83 -5.07 10.33 -9.55
N MET A 84 -4.96 9.19 -8.87
CA MET A 84 -3.88 8.22 -9.02
C MET A 84 -4.43 6.85 -9.47
N GLY A 85 -3.57 6.04 -10.10
CA GLY A 85 -3.87 4.65 -10.48
C GLY A 85 -4.09 3.73 -9.27
N THR A 86 -4.41 2.46 -9.52
CA THR A 86 -4.72 1.49 -8.46
C THR A 86 -3.54 0.56 -8.18
N TYR A 87 -3.63 -0.20 -7.08
CA TYR A 87 -2.67 -1.28 -6.80
C TYR A 87 -2.65 -2.38 -7.88
N LYS A 88 -3.64 -2.44 -8.80
CA LYS A 88 -3.56 -3.33 -9.97
C LYS A 88 -2.39 -2.99 -10.89
N THR A 89 -2.07 -1.70 -11.06
CA THR A 89 -0.93 -1.29 -11.89
C THR A 89 0.38 -1.79 -11.26
N LEU A 90 0.50 -1.70 -9.93
CA LEU A 90 1.62 -2.26 -9.19
C LEU A 90 1.68 -3.81 -9.33
N ALA A 91 0.54 -4.48 -9.26
CA ALA A 91 0.44 -5.92 -9.45
C ALA A 91 0.88 -6.38 -10.84
N ASN A 92 0.46 -5.66 -11.88
CA ASN A 92 0.87 -5.93 -13.26
C ASN A 92 2.37 -5.69 -13.45
N LEU A 93 2.92 -4.62 -12.87
CA LEU A 93 4.35 -4.35 -12.91
C LEU A 93 5.13 -5.50 -12.25
N MET A 94 4.74 -5.94 -11.06
CA MET A 94 5.40 -7.05 -10.38
C MET A 94 5.31 -8.36 -11.17
N TYR A 95 4.17 -8.61 -11.82
CA TYR A 95 4.01 -9.75 -12.71
C TYR A 95 4.95 -9.69 -13.92
N GLU A 96 5.07 -8.53 -14.58
CA GLU A 96 5.96 -8.39 -15.73
C GLU A 96 7.44 -8.54 -15.34
N ILE A 97 7.82 -8.01 -14.17
CA ILE A 97 9.16 -8.21 -13.61
C ILE A 97 9.38 -9.70 -13.35
N ALA A 98 8.45 -10.37 -12.65
CA ALA A 98 8.51 -11.80 -12.37
C ALA A 98 8.71 -12.62 -13.64
N ARG A 99 7.90 -12.37 -14.66
CA ARG A 99 7.95 -13.06 -15.95
C ARG A 99 9.28 -12.80 -16.67
N SER A 100 9.76 -11.57 -16.68
CA SER A 100 11.02 -11.20 -17.33
C SER A 100 12.24 -11.86 -16.69
N GLN A 101 12.17 -12.15 -15.39
CA GLN A 101 13.26 -12.74 -14.61
C GLN A 101 13.10 -14.24 -14.36
N GLY A 102 12.01 -14.86 -14.84
CA GLY A 102 11.71 -16.27 -14.59
C GLY A 102 11.49 -16.59 -13.10
N TRP A 103 10.87 -15.68 -12.35
CA TRP A 103 10.59 -15.90 -10.92
C TRP A 103 9.29 -16.65 -10.72
N HIS A 104 9.40 -17.85 -10.14
CA HIS A 104 8.26 -18.72 -9.83
C HIS A 104 7.96 -18.80 -8.33
N HIS A 105 8.83 -18.27 -7.47
CA HIS A 105 8.69 -18.37 -6.01
C HIS A 105 8.69 -16.96 -5.38
N PHE A 106 7.63 -16.62 -4.65
CA PHE A 106 7.47 -15.33 -3.97
C PHE A 106 7.34 -15.49 -2.47
N TYR A 107 7.98 -14.60 -1.71
CA TYR A 107 7.78 -14.50 -0.28
C TYR A 107 7.51 -13.05 0.12
N PHE A 108 6.32 -12.81 0.68
CA PHE A 108 5.91 -11.49 1.12
C PHE A 108 5.97 -11.38 2.65
N ILE A 109 6.58 -10.29 3.14
CA ILE A 109 6.56 -9.93 4.56
C ILE A 109 6.08 -8.49 4.68
N PHE A 110 5.08 -8.25 5.53
CA PHE A 110 4.57 -6.89 5.74
C PHE A 110 4.02 -6.66 7.14
N ASN A 111 3.92 -5.38 7.49
CA ASN A 111 3.30 -4.96 8.74
C ASN A 111 1.76 -5.02 8.62
N ASP A 112 1.11 -5.84 9.43
CA ASP A 112 -0.35 -5.88 9.56
C ASP A 112 -0.75 -6.30 10.98
N GLU A 113 -1.04 -5.28 11.80
CA GLU A 113 -1.48 -5.44 13.18
C GLU A 113 -2.80 -6.24 13.24
N ALA A 114 -3.75 -5.90 12.36
CA ALA A 114 -5.06 -6.54 12.28
C ALA A 114 -4.97 -8.03 11.87
N GLY A 115 -4.03 -8.37 11.00
CA GLY A 115 -3.78 -9.75 10.59
C GLY A 115 -3.26 -10.63 11.74
N ILE A 116 -2.47 -10.07 12.65
CA ILE A 116 -1.86 -10.80 13.77
C ILE A 116 -2.85 -11.01 14.91
N GLU A 117 -3.74 -10.05 15.16
CA GLU A 117 -4.78 -10.17 16.17
C GLU A 117 -6.00 -11.00 15.71
N GLY A 118 -5.87 -11.69 14.57
CA GLY A 118 -6.91 -12.57 14.04
C GLY A 118 -8.11 -11.84 13.45
N GLY A 119 -7.93 -10.60 12.99
CA GLY A 119 -8.98 -9.81 12.33
C GLY A 119 -10.07 -9.29 13.27
N LYS A 120 -9.82 -9.21 14.58
CA LYS A 120 -10.79 -8.71 15.57
C LYS A 120 -10.96 -7.20 15.50
N GLY A 121 -11.74 -6.72 14.54
CA GLY A 121 -12.23 -5.34 14.47
C GLY A 121 -11.20 -4.26 14.13
N LEU A 122 -9.94 -4.63 13.89
CA LEU A 122 -8.91 -3.69 13.47
C LEU A 122 -8.87 -3.50 11.94
N PRO A 123 -8.66 -2.27 11.46
CA PRO A 123 -8.48 -1.99 10.04
C PRO A 123 -7.16 -2.58 9.52
N ARG A 124 -7.18 -3.13 8.31
CA ARG A 124 -6.00 -3.65 7.61
C ARG A 124 -5.08 -2.52 7.19
N SER A 125 -3.78 -2.80 7.13
CA SER A 125 -2.79 -1.81 6.70
C SER A 125 -2.84 -1.56 5.17
N GLU A 126 -2.32 -0.42 4.72
CA GLU A 126 -2.15 -0.15 3.27
C GLU A 126 -1.25 -1.20 2.59
N CYS A 127 -0.28 -1.76 3.33
CA CYS A 127 0.58 -2.83 2.84
C CYS A 127 -0.19 -4.14 2.59
N TYR A 128 -1.25 -4.40 3.37
CA TYR A 128 -2.15 -5.51 3.08
C TYR A 128 -2.85 -5.31 1.74
N PHE A 129 -3.38 -4.12 1.46
CA PHE A 129 -4.10 -3.85 0.21
C PHE A 129 -3.20 -3.90 -1.03
N SER A 130 -1.98 -3.39 -0.95
CA SER A 130 -1.03 -3.46 -2.06
C SER A 130 -0.63 -4.90 -2.39
N LEU A 131 -0.33 -5.70 -1.37
CA LEU A 131 0.00 -7.12 -1.53
C LEU A 131 -1.21 -7.97 -1.94
N TYR A 132 -2.41 -7.62 -1.49
CA TYR A 132 -3.64 -8.27 -1.92
C TYR A 132 -3.83 -8.16 -3.44
N ALA A 133 -3.58 -6.97 -4.01
CA ALA A 133 -3.63 -6.77 -5.46
C ALA A 133 -2.58 -7.62 -6.20
N ILE A 134 -1.34 -7.65 -5.70
CA ILE A 134 -0.25 -8.47 -6.26
C ILE A 134 -0.62 -9.95 -6.21
N ARG A 135 -1.06 -10.43 -5.04
CA ARG A 135 -1.48 -11.81 -4.82
C ARG A 135 -2.58 -12.22 -5.79
N ASN A 136 -3.63 -11.39 -5.93
CA ASN A 136 -4.75 -11.68 -6.83
C ASN A 136 -4.34 -11.74 -8.31
N ARG A 137 -3.26 -11.04 -8.71
CA ARG A 137 -2.72 -11.11 -10.08
C ARG A 137 -1.88 -12.37 -10.29
N ILE A 138 -1.01 -12.70 -9.33
CA ILE A 138 -0.06 -13.81 -9.40
C ILE A 138 -0.77 -15.16 -9.19
N GLN A 139 -1.76 -15.24 -8.31
CA GLN A 139 -2.51 -16.46 -8.01
C GLN A 139 -3.26 -17.05 -9.22
N LYS A 140 -3.43 -16.27 -10.29
CA LYS A 140 -4.02 -16.76 -11.55
C LYS A 140 -3.09 -17.70 -12.32
N GLU A 141 -1.79 -17.61 -12.08
CA GLU A 141 -0.76 -18.44 -12.70
C GLU A 141 -0.55 -19.70 -11.86
N ARG A 142 -0.54 -20.87 -12.51
CA ARG A 142 -0.49 -22.16 -11.80
C ARG A 142 0.93 -22.57 -11.38
N ASP A 143 1.93 -21.94 -11.99
CA ASP A 143 3.36 -22.21 -11.82
C ASP A 143 4.03 -21.30 -10.79
N ILE A 144 3.27 -20.39 -10.16
CA ILE A 144 3.81 -19.47 -9.17
C ILE A 144 3.43 -19.90 -7.75
N ILE A 145 4.44 -20.23 -6.96
CA ILE A 145 4.33 -20.51 -5.52
C ILE A 145 4.54 -19.22 -4.75
N TRP A 146 3.69 -18.95 -3.76
CA TRP A 146 3.80 -17.75 -2.94
C TRP A 146 3.53 -18.03 -1.47
N HIS A 147 4.27 -17.32 -0.62
CA HIS A 147 4.14 -17.35 0.84
C HIS A 147 3.97 -15.95 1.40
N VAL A 148 3.26 -15.85 2.53
CA VAL A 148 2.99 -14.60 3.22
C VAL A 148 3.22 -14.78 4.71
N ASP A 149 4.01 -13.89 5.30
CA ASP A 149 4.06 -13.69 6.74
C ASP A 149 3.74 -12.23 7.09
N MET A 150 3.12 -12.05 8.25
CA MET A 150 2.78 -10.73 8.78
C MET A 150 3.56 -10.48 10.07
N PHE A 151 3.97 -9.23 10.30
CA PHE A 151 4.54 -8.79 11.57
C PHE A 151 3.81 -7.56 12.09
N SER A 152 3.98 -7.29 13.38
CA SER A 152 3.41 -6.16 14.09
C SER A 152 4.57 -5.28 14.52
N THR A 153 4.59 -4.04 14.07
CA THR A 153 5.57 -3.04 14.50
C THR A 153 5.51 -2.77 16.00
N LYS A 154 4.34 -2.93 16.64
CA LYS A 154 4.18 -2.74 18.08
C LYS A 154 4.87 -3.84 18.90
N ASN A 155 4.80 -5.08 18.42
CA ASN A 155 5.25 -6.26 19.15
C ASN A 155 6.56 -6.87 18.61
N ALA A 156 7.07 -6.40 17.46
CA ALA A 156 8.25 -6.99 16.83
C ALA A 156 9.56 -6.55 17.48
N THR A 157 10.32 -7.53 17.95
CA THR A 157 11.70 -7.34 18.43
C THR A 157 12.70 -7.59 17.30
N ARG A 158 13.94 -7.13 17.48
CA ARG A 158 15.06 -7.42 16.55
C ARG A 158 15.22 -8.92 16.28
N ARG A 159 14.99 -9.78 17.29
CA ARG A 159 15.04 -11.23 17.14
C ARG A 159 13.95 -11.72 16.18
N LYS A 160 12.71 -11.25 16.34
CA LYS A 160 11.59 -11.59 15.44
C LYS A 160 11.88 -11.19 13.99
N TYR A 161 12.46 -10.01 13.76
CA TYR A 161 12.89 -9.62 12.41
C TYR A 161 13.98 -10.54 11.85
N ALA A 162 14.97 -10.90 12.67
CA ALA A 162 16.03 -11.83 12.25
C ALA A 162 15.47 -13.21 11.91
N ASP A 163 14.53 -13.72 12.70
CA ASP A 163 13.88 -15.02 12.48
C ASP A 163 13.03 -15.01 11.20
N LEU A 164 12.26 -13.94 10.96
CA LEU A 164 11.50 -13.76 9.72
C LEU A 164 12.43 -13.72 8.50
N LEU A 165 13.47 -12.90 8.53
CA LEU A 165 14.43 -12.80 7.43
C LEU A 165 15.18 -14.12 7.20
N LYS A 166 15.51 -14.86 8.26
CA LYS A 166 16.10 -16.20 8.15
C LYS A 166 15.12 -17.17 7.52
N LYS A 167 13.85 -17.17 7.93
CA LYS A 167 12.79 -18.02 7.35
C LYS A 167 12.63 -17.74 5.85
N VAL A 168 12.62 -16.47 5.45
CA VAL A 168 12.49 -16.08 4.03
C VAL A 168 13.71 -16.47 3.23
N SER A 169 14.91 -16.23 3.76
CA SER A 169 16.15 -16.63 3.11
C SER A 169 16.19 -18.15 2.89
N MET A 170 15.83 -18.93 3.91
CA MET A 170 15.77 -20.39 3.77
C MET A 170 14.71 -20.82 2.78
N SER A 171 13.47 -20.34 2.90
CA SER A 171 12.37 -20.75 2.03
C SER A 171 12.57 -20.37 0.56
N SER A 172 13.31 -19.29 0.30
CA SER A 172 13.60 -18.83 -1.07
C SER A 172 14.80 -19.56 -1.68
N ASN A 173 15.78 -19.98 -0.87
CA ASN A 173 17.02 -20.60 -1.35
C ASN A 173 17.03 -22.14 -1.22
N SER A 174 16.17 -22.74 -0.40
CA SER A 174 16.32 -24.16 0.01
C SER A 174 15.88 -25.19 -1.02
N GLU A 175 15.27 -24.80 -2.15
CA GLU A 175 14.94 -25.75 -3.23
C GLU A 175 15.98 -25.83 -4.35
N PHE A 176 17.03 -25.00 -4.37
CA PHE A 176 18.02 -25.01 -5.46
C PHE A 176 19.40 -25.50 -5.02
N SER A 177 19.43 -26.69 -4.39
CA SER A 177 20.63 -27.52 -4.30
C SER A 177 20.50 -28.75 -5.19
N ARG A 178 20.33 -28.56 -6.51
CA ARG A 178 20.75 -29.54 -7.53
C ARG A 178 20.67 -28.96 -8.95
N SER A 179 21.86 -28.73 -9.49
CA SER A 179 22.18 -28.58 -10.91
C SER A 179 21.73 -27.31 -11.64
N TYR A 180 22.72 -26.69 -12.27
CA TYR A 180 22.68 -25.55 -13.19
C TYR A 180 22.57 -24.16 -12.53
N ALA A 181 23.72 -23.49 -12.55
CA ALA A 181 23.86 -22.06 -12.34
C ALA A 181 22.95 -21.30 -13.31
N SER A 182 21.81 -20.85 -12.82
CA SER A 182 21.08 -19.71 -13.40
C SER A 182 20.90 -18.68 -12.30
N PHE A 183 21.20 -17.44 -12.66
CA PHE A 183 21.05 -16.26 -11.82
C PHE A 183 19.56 -16.10 -11.43
N TYR A 184 19.16 -16.55 -10.24
CA TYR A 184 17.81 -16.33 -9.73
C TYR A 184 17.78 -15.06 -8.88
N GLY A 185 17.12 -14.03 -9.43
CA GLY A 185 16.88 -12.78 -8.73
C GLY A 185 15.94 -12.97 -7.53
N PHE A 186 16.35 -12.44 -6.38
CA PHE A 186 15.58 -12.44 -5.15
C PHE A 186 14.90 -11.08 -4.97
N PHE A 187 13.60 -11.05 -4.72
CA PHE A 187 12.90 -9.81 -4.40
C PHE A 187 11.97 -10.00 -3.20
N SER A 188 12.42 -9.49 -2.06
CA SER A 188 11.59 -9.30 -0.86
C SER A 188 11.01 -7.89 -0.90
N LEU A 189 9.72 -7.76 -1.22
CA LEU A 189 9.03 -6.48 -1.14
C LEU A 189 8.68 -6.22 0.34
N PHE A 190 9.53 -5.45 1.02
CA PHE A 190 9.29 -5.02 2.40
C PHE A 190 8.47 -3.73 2.38
N CYS A 191 7.18 -3.82 2.71
CA CYS A 191 6.32 -2.64 2.85
C CYS A 191 6.22 -2.25 4.32
N SER A 192 6.78 -1.08 4.68
CA SER A 192 6.59 -0.44 5.98
C SER A 192 6.33 1.05 5.78
N ARG A 193 5.15 1.53 6.19
CA ARG A 193 4.82 2.96 6.21
C ARG A 193 5.23 3.52 7.57
N LYS A 194 6.21 4.42 7.59
CA LYS A 194 6.67 5.10 8.81
C LYS A 194 5.98 6.45 8.98
N VAL A 195 5.33 6.67 10.12
CA VAL A 195 4.89 8.00 10.57
C VAL A 195 5.89 8.43 11.66
N SER A 196 6.68 9.44 11.35
CA SER A 196 7.68 10.12 12.20
C SER A 196 8.99 9.37 12.52
N GLY A 197 10.12 10.04 12.23
CA GLY A 197 11.44 9.88 12.90
C GLY A 197 12.27 8.62 12.60
N SER A 198 13.04 8.65 11.50
CA SER A 198 14.28 7.87 11.23
C SER A 198 14.29 6.35 11.42
N VAL A 199 14.14 5.58 10.32
CA VAL A 199 14.90 4.34 10.05
C VAL A 199 15.04 4.26 8.53
N GLU A 200 16.22 4.57 8.02
CA GLU A 200 16.67 4.16 6.69
C GLU A 200 16.83 2.64 6.69
N LEU A 201 16.15 1.96 5.77
CA LEU A 201 16.52 0.63 5.31
C LEU A 201 16.17 0.57 3.82
N LEU A 202 17.04 1.19 3.04
CA LEU A 202 17.25 0.85 1.64
C LEU A 202 17.48 -0.66 1.57
N SER A 203 16.57 -1.38 0.91
CA SER A 203 16.87 -2.72 0.42
C SER A 203 17.99 -2.57 -0.62
N ARG A 204 19.24 -2.66 -0.17
CA ARG A 204 20.40 -2.88 -1.03
C ARG A 204 20.18 -4.25 -1.69
N GLY A 205 19.67 -4.25 -2.90
CA GLY A 205 19.91 -5.35 -3.82
C GLY A 205 21.42 -5.45 -4.02
N TYR A 206 22.06 -6.46 -3.46
CA TYR A 206 23.43 -6.82 -3.83
C TYR A 206 23.37 -7.41 -5.24
N VAL A 207 23.53 -6.56 -6.26
CA VAL A 207 24.06 -6.98 -7.55
C VAL A 207 25.57 -6.80 -7.43
N SER A 208 26.29 -7.90 -7.19
CA SER A 208 27.74 -7.92 -7.31
C SER A 208 28.08 -7.92 -8.80
N THR A 209 28.31 -6.74 -9.35
CA THR A 209 29.03 -6.58 -10.63
C THR A 209 30.22 -5.66 -10.38
N SER A 210 31.39 -6.21 -10.69
CA SER A 210 32.73 -5.62 -10.59
C SER A 210 32.87 -4.26 -11.30
N GLN A 211 33.55 -3.32 -10.62
CA GLN A 211 34.45 -2.27 -11.12
C GLN A 211 34.05 -1.47 -12.39
N HIS A 212 33.57 -0.22 -12.23
CA HIS A 212 34.38 1.02 -12.31
C HIS A 212 33.48 2.28 -12.18
N PRO A 213 34.02 3.43 -11.73
CA PRO A 213 33.25 4.55 -11.18
C PRO A 213 32.98 5.65 -12.21
N LEU A 214 31.81 6.28 -12.16
CA LEU A 214 31.62 7.64 -12.69
C LEU A 214 30.57 8.41 -11.87
N CYS A 215 31.03 9.59 -11.41
CA CYS A 215 30.32 10.79 -11.01
C CYS A 215 29.62 10.88 -9.63
N GLU A 216 30.38 11.53 -8.74
CA GLU A 216 29.96 12.43 -7.66
C GLU A 216 28.95 13.52 -8.06
N ARG A 217 28.23 13.99 -7.02
CA ARG A 217 27.73 15.36 -6.73
C ARG A 217 26.97 16.12 -7.82
N ILE A 218 25.83 16.68 -7.42
CA ILE A 218 25.56 18.14 -7.42
C ILE A 218 24.38 18.41 -6.46
N SER A 219 24.64 19.35 -5.53
CA SER A 219 23.78 20.21 -4.70
C SER A 219 22.47 19.69 -4.13
#